data_AF-A0A848UJV7-F1
#
_entry.id   AF-A0A848UJV7-F1
#
_cell.length_a   1.000
_cell.length_b   1.000
_cell.length_c   1.000
_cell.angle_alpha   90.00
_cell.angle_beta   90.00
_cell.angle_gamma   90.00
#
_symmetry.space_group_name_H-M   'P 1'
#
loop_
_entity.id
_entity.type
_entity.pdbx_description
1 polymer ?
#
loop_
_entity_poly.entity_id
_entity_poly.type
_entity_poly.pdbx_seq_one_letter_code
_entity_poly.pdbx_strand_id
1 'polypeptide(L)'
;VDSDSPGVVAVGSIDPAASGRIADYSSRGPSADGRVLPDLVAPGNLFSTVQGRFAGTSAAAAVVAGVAALYLDAELAADAVSVADLLRHLAVDRGAAGPDNSYGHGEVVLPPPPEASEPTPARYVPLDAPERFLDTRPQSSVGPSTLVGEVGRGTIVELPIGGVGAVPAVGVTAVALNLVSTGADRPSFVQALPTGAGTLAGFSNLNIDAPGQTRANFAIVPVGDDGSISLYTVADGHLVVDVLGWFEAAPTAVADGRFIALDQSERLLDTRDADGAPLRTGEVRTVPSPGPGAIEHAAALVVTVTAAAPTAHGWLQAYPSSRPDVIGTTSTVNTAPGTNVANLAIVPIEDGPIAVTGHFAQNGSSHVVVDVVGYITAETAPVTTAGRYVAVTPGRAFDSRAATGPLPDGDPVVIDAAAGATVPASASGVVWNAAIAGAHRAGFAQAWPTGSARPDTSVLNWSSSGEIRAAAVISATQGSRALFALDDGVLDASPPVGDLVVDVFGYFT
;
A
#
# COMPACT_ATOMS: atom_id res chain seq x y z
N VAL A 1 -8.22 32.48 9.52
CA VAL A 1 -6.75 32.60 9.58
C VAL A 1 -6.26 32.40 8.16
N ASP A 2 -5.37 33.25 7.66
CA ASP A 2 -4.73 33.07 6.36
C ASP A 2 -3.31 32.53 6.61
N SER A 3 -3.16 31.19 6.57
CA SER A 3 -1.90 30.49 6.79
C SER A 3 -1.74 29.42 5.71
N ASP A 4 -0.52 29.26 5.21
CA ASP A 4 -0.10 28.27 4.22
C ASP A 4 0.41 26.96 4.84
N SER A 5 0.42 26.87 6.18
CA SER A 5 0.83 25.66 6.88
C SER A 5 -0.21 24.55 6.66
N PRO A 6 0.18 23.38 6.13
CA PRO A 6 -0.78 22.32 5.77
C PRO A 6 -1.53 21.74 6.98
N GLY A 7 -0.93 21.79 8.17
CA GLY A 7 -1.53 21.34 9.43
C GLY A 7 -2.39 22.40 10.15
N VAL A 8 -2.52 23.61 9.59
CA VAL A 8 -3.46 24.63 10.12
C VAL A 8 -4.80 24.49 9.43
N VAL A 9 -5.88 24.41 10.22
CA VAL A 9 -7.26 24.37 9.73
C VAL A 9 -7.95 25.68 10.07
N ALA A 10 -8.27 26.49 9.08
CA ALA A 10 -9.08 27.69 9.23
C ALA A 10 -10.56 27.34 9.32
N VAL A 11 -11.24 27.83 10.36
CA VAL A 11 -12.62 27.43 10.67
C VAL A 11 -13.58 28.61 10.56
N GLY A 12 -14.57 28.49 9.68
CA GLY A 12 -15.73 29.37 9.59
C GLY A 12 -16.87 28.91 10.51
N SER A 13 -17.95 29.70 10.56
CA SER A 13 -19.02 29.52 11.55
C SER A 13 -20.38 29.27 10.90
N ILE A 14 -21.11 28.27 11.39
CA ILE A 14 -22.54 28.03 11.13
C ILE A 14 -23.37 28.63 12.26
N ASP A 15 -24.42 29.40 11.92
CA ASP A 15 -25.33 30.04 12.87
C ASP A 15 -26.71 30.31 12.24
N PRO A 16 -27.83 29.83 12.80
CA PRO A 16 -27.97 29.04 14.04
C PRO A 16 -27.24 27.69 14.02
N ALA A 17 -26.82 27.21 15.20
CA ALA A 17 -26.25 25.88 15.34
C ALA A 17 -27.21 24.81 14.76
N ALA A 18 -26.66 23.83 14.03
CA ALA A 18 -27.40 22.79 13.30
C ALA A 18 -28.26 23.27 12.10
N SER A 19 -28.20 24.54 11.71
CA SER A 19 -28.93 25.02 10.53
C SER A 19 -28.27 24.65 9.20
N GLY A 20 -26.99 24.28 9.21
CA GLY A 20 -26.16 24.15 8.01
C GLY A 20 -25.93 25.49 7.27
N ARG A 21 -26.42 26.61 7.80
CA ARG A 21 -26.31 27.93 7.18
C ARG A 21 -25.06 28.65 7.69
N ILE A 22 -24.24 29.12 6.75
CA ILE A 22 -23.11 29.99 7.07
C ILE A 22 -23.57 31.25 7.84
N ALA A 23 -22.88 31.57 8.92
CA ALA A 23 -23.14 32.75 9.71
C ALA A 23 -22.78 34.02 8.92
N ASP A 24 -23.59 35.07 9.04
CA ASP A 24 -23.38 36.34 8.30
C ASP A 24 -22.04 37.01 8.69
N TYR A 25 -21.53 36.76 9.91
CA TYR A 25 -20.24 37.26 10.39
C TYR A 25 -19.05 36.36 10.04
N SER A 26 -19.28 35.17 9.48
CA SER A 26 -18.18 34.25 9.15
C SER A 26 -17.38 34.84 8.00
N SER A 27 -16.07 34.97 8.20
CA SER A 27 -15.15 35.37 7.12
C SER A 27 -15.19 34.34 5.99
N ARG A 28 -15.00 34.84 4.77
CA ARG A 28 -15.01 34.06 3.53
C ARG A 28 -13.71 34.31 2.80
N GLY A 29 -13.25 33.30 2.09
CA GLY A 29 -12.09 33.40 1.23
C GLY A 29 -12.38 34.19 -0.06
N PRO A 30 -11.46 34.12 -1.03
CA PRO A 30 -10.22 33.34 -0.98
C PRO A 30 -9.19 33.93 0.00
N SER A 31 -8.14 33.15 0.29
CA SER A 31 -6.92 33.69 0.89
C SER A 31 -6.25 34.72 -0.02
N ALA A 32 -5.25 35.44 0.49
CA ALA A 32 -4.49 36.41 -0.30
C ALA A 32 -3.78 35.78 -1.52
N ASP A 33 -3.42 34.50 -1.44
CA ASP A 33 -2.79 33.71 -2.51
C ASP A 33 -3.78 32.86 -3.33
N GLY A 34 -5.09 33.07 -3.15
CA GLY A 34 -6.12 32.47 -4.00
C GLY A 34 -6.58 31.06 -3.60
N ARG A 35 -6.11 30.52 -2.47
CA ARG A 35 -6.59 29.26 -1.91
C ARG A 35 -8.01 29.39 -1.39
N VAL A 36 -8.73 28.27 -1.41
CA VAL A 36 -10.06 28.16 -0.82
C VAL A 36 -9.96 28.27 0.69
N LEU A 37 -10.65 29.24 1.28
CA LEU A 37 -10.78 29.39 2.74
C LEU A 37 -12.21 29.81 3.11
N PRO A 38 -12.70 29.50 4.33
CA PRO A 38 -12.06 28.68 5.37
C PRO A 38 -11.81 27.24 4.90
N ASP A 39 -11.01 26.44 5.62
CA ASP A 39 -10.86 25.01 5.31
C ASP A 39 -12.16 24.27 5.60
N LEU A 40 -12.83 24.61 6.71
CA LEU A 40 -14.05 23.96 7.19
C LEU A 40 -14.97 24.97 7.85
N VAL A 41 -16.19 24.57 8.13
CA VAL A 41 -17.09 25.29 9.03
C VAL A 41 -17.57 24.41 10.17
N ALA A 42 -17.90 25.02 11.30
CA ALA A 42 -18.50 24.32 12.44
C ALA A 42 -19.55 25.20 13.13
N PRO A 43 -20.43 24.63 13.97
CA PRO A 43 -21.36 25.40 14.78
C PRO A 43 -20.63 26.42 15.66
N GLY A 44 -20.94 27.71 15.50
CA GLY A 44 -20.23 28.79 16.19
C GLY A 44 -21.08 29.54 17.20
N ASN A 45 -22.14 28.92 17.75
CA ASN A 45 -23.02 29.55 18.74
C ASN A 45 -23.41 28.53 19.80
N LEU A 46 -22.51 28.31 20.76
CA LEU A 46 -22.54 27.18 21.68
C LEU A 46 -22.62 27.64 23.13
N PHE A 47 -22.96 26.71 24.02
CA PHE A 47 -22.87 26.94 25.46
C PHE A 47 -21.52 26.45 25.98
N SER A 48 -20.76 27.35 26.60
CA SER A 48 -19.53 27.10 27.34
C SER A 48 -19.82 27.13 28.83
N THR A 49 -19.17 26.24 29.59
CA THR A 49 -19.23 26.23 31.06
C THR A 49 -18.60 27.47 31.70
N VAL A 50 -17.74 28.19 30.99
CA VAL A 50 -17.01 29.36 31.51
C VAL A 50 -17.67 30.69 31.12
N GLN A 51 -18.11 30.82 29.86
CA GLN A 51 -18.67 32.09 29.33
C GLN A 51 -20.19 32.07 29.14
N GLY A 52 -20.87 30.95 29.41
CA GLY A 52 -22.26 30.78 29.01
C GLY A 52 -22.36 30.72 27.49
N ARG A 53 -23.20 31.56 26.87
CA ARG A 53 -23.31 31.57 25.41
C ARG A 53 -22.05 32.17 24.77
N PHE A 54 -21.33 31.36 24.00
CA PHE A 54 -20.11 31.73 23.30
C PHE A 54 -20.35 31.63 21.80
N ALA A 55 -20.20 32.76 21.10
CA ALA A 55 -20.52 32.88 19.69
C ALA A 55 -19.33 33.40 18.87
N GLY A 56 -19.28 33.04 17.59
CA GLY A 56 -18.27 33.45 16.64
C GLY A 56 -17.45 32.30 16.07
N THR A 57 -16.58 32.61 15.11
CA THR A 57 -15.60 31.65 14.57
C THR A 57 -14.64 31.13 15.64
N SER A 58 -14.45 31.85 16.75
CA SER A 58 -13.73 31.35 17.93
C SER A 58 -14.41 30.16 18.60
N ALA A 59 -15.75 30.11 18.62
CA ALA A 59 -16.50 28.97 19.13
C ALA A 59 -16.43 27.78 18.16
N ALA A 60 -16.58 28.06 16.85
CA ALA A 60 -16.47 27.04 15.81
C ALA A 60 -15.07 26.39 15.78
N ALA A 61 -14.00 27.17 15.92
CA ALA A 61 -12.63 26.66 16.00
C ALA A 61 -12.42 25.71 17.20
N ALA A 62 -13.04 25.99 18.35
CA ALA A 62 -12.98 25.11 19.51
C ALA A 62 -13.69 23.76 19.27
N VAL A 63 -14.78 23.74 18.47
CA VAL A 63 -15.43 22.49 18.04
C VAL A 63 -14.48 21.65 17.20
N VAL A 64 -13.88 22.23 16.17
CA VAL A 64 -12.94 21.52 15.28
C VAL A 64 -11.74 21.01 16.07
N ALA A 65 -11.22 21.80 17.02
CA ALA A 65 -10.14 21.35 17.90
C ALA A 65 -10.54 20.15 18.77
N GLY A 66 -11.79 20.11 19.25
CA GLY A 66 -12.34 18.96 19.97
C GLY A 66 -12.45 17.71 19.09
N VAL A 67 -12.91 17.85 17.84
CA VAL A 67 -12.96 16.74 16.86
C VAL A 67 -11.54 16.24 16.55
N ALA A 68 -10.60 17.14 16.31
CA ALA A 68 -9.19 16.81 16.08
C ALA A 68 -8.59 15.99 17.24
N ALA A 69 -8.90 16.37 18.48
CA ALA A 69 -8.45 15.64 19.67
C ALA A 69 -9.03 14.21 19.72
N LEU A 70 -10.28 14.02 19.29
CA LEU A 70 -10.90 12.69 19.21
C LEU A 70 -10.28 11.83 18.11
N TYR A 71 -9.92 12.40 16.96
CA TYR A 71 -9.20 11.66 15.90
C TYR A 71 -7.82 11.21 16.35
N LEU A 72 -7.12 12.03 17.13
CA LEU A 72 -5.83 11.66 17.73
C LEU A 72 -5.99 10.58 18.79
N ASP A 73 -6.99 10.68 19.67
CA ASP A 73 -7.28 9.67 20.69
C ASP A 73 -7.67 8.30 20.09
N ALA A 74 -8.36 8.32 18.94
CA ALA A 74 -8.71 7.13 18.17
C ALA A 74 -7.60 6.64 17.22
N GLU A 75 -6.42 7.26 17.24
CA GLU A 75 -5.26 6.91 16.39
C GLU A 75 -5.57 6.91 14.88
N LEU A 76 -6.48 7.78 14.42
CA LEU A 76 -6.86 7.86 12.99
C LEU A 76 -5.91 8.70 12.14
N ALA A 77 -5.00 9.45 12.75
CA ALA A 77 -4.02 10.28 12.07
C ALA A 77 -2.73 10.39 12.90
N ALA A 78 -1.58 10.32 12.24
CA ALA A 78 -0.27 10.27 12.90
C ALA A 78 0.25 11.66 13.31
N ASP A 79 -0.16 12.74 12.64
CA ASP A 79 0.37 14.09 12.82
C ASP A 79 -0.65 15.19 12.50
N ALA A 80 -0.25 16.45 12.69
CA ALA A 80 -1.13 17.60 12.46
C ALA A 80 -1.59 17.76 11.00
N VAL A 81 -0.79 17.32 10.02
CA VAL A 81 -1.13 17.43 8.59
C VAL A 81 -2.18 16.39 8.25
N SER A 82 -1.94 15.14 8.62
CA SER A 82 -2.90 14.04 8.44
C SER A 82 -4.20 14.27 9.21
N VAL A 83 -4.18 14.92 10.38
CA VAL A 83 -5.41 15.36 11.07
C VAL A 83 -6.17 16.39 10.23
N ALA A 84 -5.48 17.39 9.68
CA ALA A 84 -6.11 18.41 8.84
C ALA A 84 -6.72 17.80 7.57
N ASP A 85 -6.01 16.89 6.91
CA ASP A 85 -6.47 16.17 5.72
C ASP A 85 -7.70 15.30 6.02
N LEU A 86 -7.67 14.55 7.13
CA LEU A 86 -8.80 13.74 7.57
C LEU A 86 -10.04 14.59 7.91
N LEU A 87 -9.85 15.73 8.57
CA LEU A 87 -10.93 16.67 8.86
C LEU A 87 -11.58 17.23 7.58
N ARG A 88 -10.78 17.56 6.56
CA ARG A 88 -11.27 18.00 5.25
C ARG A 88 -12.02 16.90 4.51
N HIS A 89 -11.52 15.66 4.60
CA HIS A 89 -12.11 14.50 3.95
C HIS A 89 -13.48 14.13 4.52
N LEU A 90 -13.61 14.12 5.85
CA LEU A 90 -14.84 13.71 6.53
C LEU A 90 -15.88 14.84 6.66
N ALA A 91 -15.60 16.02 6.11
CA ALA A 91 -16.52 17.14 6.15
C ALA A 91 -17.76 16.88 5.28
N VAL A 92 -18.92 17.27 5.78
CA VAL A 92 -20.15 17.23 5.00
C VAL A 92 -20.20 18.45 4.11
N ASP A 93 -20.12 18.25 2.81
CA ASP A 93 -20.19 19.33 1.83
C ASP A 93 -21.45 20.19 2.00
N ARG A 94 -21.28 21.51 1.95
CA ARG A 94 -22.33 22.51 2.12
C ARG A 94 -22.12 23.61 1.09
N GLY A 95 -23.21 24.08 0.50
CA GLY A 95 -23.16 25.18 -0.47
C GLY A 95 -23.01 24.66 -1.89
N ALA A 96 -22.02 25.14 -2.63
CA ALA A 96 -21.72 24.63 -3.96
C ALA A 96 -21.07 23.24 -3.83
N ALA A 97 -21.25 22.37 -4.83
CA ALA A 97 -20.61 21.06 -4.79
C ALA A 97 -19.07 21.20 -4.84
N GLY A 98 -18.38 20.59 -3.87
CA GLY A 98 -16.94 20.65 -3.70
C GLY A 98 -16.45 21.92 -2.99
N PRO A 99 -15.12 22.05 -2.76
CA PRO A 99 -14.58 23.12 -1.93
C PRO A 99 -14.95 24.53 -2.41
N ASP A 100 -15.45 25.37 -1.51
CA ASP A 100 -15.86 26.74 -1.81
C ASP A 100 -15.42 27.79 -0.76
N ASN A 101 -15.39 29.07 -1.14
CA ASN A 101 -14.90 30.16 -0.28
C ASN A 101 -15.87 30.56 0.86
N SER A 102 -17.00 29.88 1.01
CA SER A 102 -17.98 30.10 2.08
C SER A 102 -17.92 29.00 3.13
N TYR A 103 -17.94 27.74 2.70
CA TYR A 103 -18.01 26.56 3.56
C TYR A 103 -16.70 25.77 3.63
N GLY A 104 -15.70 26.11 2.80
CA GLY A 104 -14.49 25.33 2.68
C GLY A 104 -14.78 23.97 2.06
N HIS A 105 -14.23 22.91 2.65
CA HIS A 105 -14.57 21.53 2.34
C HIS A 105 -15.92 21.09 2.96
N GLY A 106 -16.54 21.93 3.79
CA GLY A 106 -17.86 21.67 4.35
C GLY A 106 -17.93 21.78 5.87
N GLU A 107 -19.03 21.29 6.42
CA GLU A 107 -19.30 21.25 7.85
C GLU A 107 -18.58 20.07 8.51
N VAL A 108 -17.81 20.34 9.56
CA VAL A 108 -17.20 19.27 10.36
C VAL A 108 -18.31 18.44 11.02
N VAL A 109 -18.22 17.12 10.84
CA VAL A 109 -19.07 16.16 11.53
C VAL A 109 -18.15 15.09 12.10
N LEU A 110 -18.44 14.68 13.34
CA LEU A 110 -17.79 13.52 13.92
C LEU A 110 -18.57 12.28 13.44
N PRO A 111 -17.96 11.37 12.65
CA PRO A 111 -18.61 10.13 12.27
C PRO A 111 -18.86 9.26 13.52
N PRO A 112 -19.72 8.23 13.42
CA PRO A 112 -19.78 7.19 14.44
C PRO A 112 -18.37 6.66 14.75
N PRO A 113 -18.06 6.34 16.02
CA PRO A 113 -16.77 5.75 16.34
C PRO A 113 -16.60 4.45 15.54
N PRO A 114 -15.39 4.18 15.00
CA PRO A 114 -15.14 2.93 14.30
C PRO A 114 -15.39 1.75 15.25
N GLU A 115 -16.03 0.70 14.74
CA GLU A 115 -16.21 -0.52 15.53
C GLU A 115 -14.86 -1.25 15.65
N ALA A 116 -14.52 -1.68 16.86
CA ALA A 116 -13.35 -2.54 17.05
C ALA A 116 -13.64 -3.91 16.41
N SER A 117 -12.93 -4.25 15.33
CA SER A 117 -12.99 -5.59 14.75
C SER A 117 -11.85 -6.45 15.26
N GLU A 118 -12.18 -7.66 15.71
CA GLU A 118 -11.16 -8.64 16.09
C GLU A 118 -10.57 -9.31 14.84
N PRO A 119 -9.25 -9.53 14.79
CA PRO A 119 -8.62 -10.18 13.65
C PRO A 119 -9.21 -11.58 13.44
N THR A 120 -9.90 -11.77 12.31
CA THR A 120 -10.47 -13.06 11.94
C THR A 120 -9.60 -13.73 10.88
N PRO A 121 -9.16 -14.99 11.08
CA PRO A 121 -8.45 -15.73 10.03
C PRO A 121 -9.27 -15.79 8.75
N ALA A 122 -8.60 -15.60 7.63
CA ALA A 122 -9.19 -15.51 6.30
C ALA A 122 -8.46 -16.39 5.30
N ARG A 123 -9.19 -16.90 4.30
CA ARG A 123 -8.61 -17.60 3.15
C ARG A 123 -8.49 -16.64 1.98
N TYR A 124 -7.45 -16.80 1.17
CA TYR A 124 -7.29 -16.07 -0.08
C TYR A 124 -8.14 -16.70 -1.20
N VAL A 125 -8.85 -15.87 -1.94
CA VAL A 125 -9.53 -16.26 -3.17
C VAL A 125 -8.85 -15.52 -4.32
N PRO A 126 -8.11 -16.25 -5.20
CA PRO A 126 -7.49 -15.62 -6.36
C PRO A 126 -8.56 -15.16 -7.36
N LEU A 127 -8.33 -14.03 -8.01
CA LEU A 127 -9.00 -13.75 -9.28
C LEU A 127 -8.46 -14.71 -10.36
N ASP A 128 -9.27 -14.98 -11.39
CA ASP A 128 -8.84 -15.76 -12.56
C ASP A 128 -7.66 -15.09 -13.29
N ALA A 129 -7.51 -13.78 -13.18
CA ALA A 129 -6.29 -13.04 -13.52
C ALA A 129 -6.31 -11.68 -12.80
N PRO A 130 -5.15 -11.01 -12.58
CA PRO A 130 -5.15 -9.66 -12.03
C PRO A 130 -5.99 -8.68 -12.84
N GLU A 131 -6.82 -7.87 -12.17
CA GLU A 131 -7.78 -6.95 -12.78
C GLU A 131 -7.57 -5.51 -12.30
N ARG A 132 -7.63 -4.53 -13.21
CA ARG A 132 -7.51 -3.11 -12.86
C ARG A 132 -8.82 -2.58 -12.30
N PHE A 133 -8.83 -2.11 -11.06
CA PHE A 133 -10.01 -1.53 -10.42
C PHE A 133 -10.00 0.00 -10.45
N LEU A 134 -8.80 0.60 -10.46
CA LEU A 134 -8.64 2.04 -10.52
C LEU A 134 -7.52 2.42 -11.49
N ASP A 135 -7.79 3.39 -12.35
CA ASP A 135 -6.78 4.18 -13.04
C ASP A 135 -7.30 5.60 -13.15
N THR A 136 -6.70 6.49 -12.37
CA THR A 136 -7.13 7.89 -12.29
C THR A 136 -6.73 8.70 -13.53
N ARG A 137 -5.88 8.17 -14.42
CA ARG A 137 -5.42 8.89 -15.61
C ARG A 137 -6.54 9.02 -16.65
N PRO A 138 -6.84 10.24 -17.16
CA PRO A 138 -7.95 10.44 -18.10
C PRO A 138 -7.89 9.62 -19.40
N GLN A 139 -6.69 9.27 -19.87
CA GLN A 139 -6.50 8.55 -21.14
C GLN A 139 -6.66 7.02 -21.03
N SER A 140 -6.61 6.48 -19.81
CA SER A 140 -6.66 5.04 -19.54
C SER A 140 -7.59 4.74 -18.38
N SER A 141 -8.58 5.62 -18.14
CA SER A 141 -9.34 5.63 -16.90
C SER A 141 -10.12 4.34 -16.68
N VAL A 142 -10.03 3.82 -15.45
CA VAL A 142 -10.79 2.67 -14.96
C VAL A 142 -11.30 2.99 -13.56
N GLY A 143 -12.48 2.48 -13.21
CA GLY A 143 -13.12 2.71 -11.91
C GLY A 143 -14.16 3.82 -11.93
N PRO A 144 -14.61 4.28 -10.74
CA PRO A 144 -15.62 5.32 -10.61
C PRO A 144 -15.21 6.63 -11.32
N SER A 145 -16.12 7.21 -12.09
CA SER A 145 -15.84 8.46 -12.84
C SER A 145 -15.51 9.65 -11.94
N THR A 146 -15.94 9.61 -10.68
CA THR A 146 -15.61 10.60 -9.64
C THR A 146 -14.15 10.57 -9.20
N LEU A 147 -13.43 9.47 -9.48
CA LEU A 147 -12.02 9.30 -9.14
C LEU A 147 -11.09 9.55 -10.35
N VAL A 148 -11.64 9.87 -11.52
CA VAL A 148 -10.85 10.15 -12.72
C VAL A 148 -10.33 11.59 -12.66
N GLY A 149 -9.01 11.74 -12.75
CA GLY A 149 -8.33 13.03 -12.65
C GLY A 149 -6.99 12.92 -11.95
N GLU A 150 -6.32 14.06 -11.81
CA GLU A 150 -5.17 14.17 -10.92
C GLU A 150 -5.66 14.12 -9.47
N VAL A 151 -5.07 13.23 -8.68
CA VAL A 151 -5.27 13.15 -7.24
C VAL A 151 -4.42 14.25 -6.60
N GLY A 152 -5.07 15.17 -5.91
CA GLY A 152 -4.38 16.26 -5.22
C GLY A 152 -3.69 15.80 -3.94
N ARG A 153 -2.67 16.54 -3.52
CA ARG A 153 -2.00 16.34 -2.22
C ARG A 153 -2.99 16.34 -1.06
N GLY A 154 -2.73 15.51 -0.06
CA GLY A 154 -3.56 15.41 1.15
C GLY A 154 -4.96 14.84 0.89
N THR A 155 -5.24 14.38 -0.34
CA THR A 155 -6.52 13.76 -0.69
C THR A 155 -6.52 12.31 -0.23
N ILE A 156 -7.65 11.90 0.34
CA ILE A 156 -7.96 10.51 0.64
C ILE A 156 -8.93 10.02 -0.45
N VAL A 157 -8.47 9.07 -1.26
CA VAL A 157 -9.24 8.45 -2.33
C VAL A 157 -9.90 7.18 -1.79
N GLU A 158 -11.21 7.19 -1.65
CA GLU A 158 -11.99 6.00 -1.29
C GLU A 158 -12.31 5.17 -2.54
N LEU A 159 -11.74 3.97 -2.61
CA LEU A 159 -11.94 3.02 -3.70
C LEU A 159 -12.83 1.86 -3.23
N PRO A 160 -14.04 1.70 -3.79
CA PRO A 160 -14.86 0.52 -3.53
C PRO A 160 -14.16 -0.75 -4.01
N ILE A 161 -14.13 -1.77 -3.15
CA ILE A 161 -13.60 -3.10 -3.48
C ILE A 161 -14.72 -4.14 -3.50
N GLY A 162 -15.54 -4.17 -2.44
CA GLY A 162 -16.69 -5.06 -2.34
C GLY A 162 -17.70 -4.82 -3.46
N GLY A 163 -18.11 -5.90 -4.14
CA GLY A 163 -19.10 -5.83 -5.22
C GLY A 163 -18.58 -5.29 -6.55
N VAL A 164 -17.26 -5.12 -6.69
CA VAL A 164 -16.60 -4.73 -7.94
C VAL A 164 -15.97 -5.96 -8.60
N GLY A 165 -16.17 -6.11 -9.92
CA GLY A 165 -15.67 -7.27 -10.66
C GLY A 165 -16.21 -8.59 -10.09
N ALA A 166 -15.31 -9.54 -9.82
CA ALA A 166 -15.65 -10.81 -9.18
C ALA A 166 -15.65 -10.76 -7.64
N VAL A 167 -15.28 -9.63 -7.03
CA VAL A 167 -15.17 -9.52 -5.56
C VAL A 167 -16.58 -9.45 -4.94
N PRO A 168 -16.91 -10.31 -3.97
CA PRO A 168 -18.21 -10.28 -3.29
C PRO A 168 -18.46 -8.95 -2.58
N ALA A 169 -19.73 -8.55 -2.49
CA ALA A 169 -20.13 -7.34 -1.76
C ALA A 169 -20.01 -7.46 -0.23
N VAL A 170 -19.96 -8.69 0.31
CA VAL A 170 -19.90 -8.97 1.75
C VAL A 170 -18.97 -10.15 2.02
N GLY A 171 -18.41 -10.21 3.23
CA GLY A 171 -17.52 -11.30 3.66
C GLY A 171 -16.06 -11.12 3.26
N VAL A 172 -15.75 -10.06 2.52
CA VAL A 172 -14.38 -9.63 2.22
C VAL A 172 -13.78 -8.96 3.46
N THR A 173 -12.57 -9.35 3.81
CA THR A 173 -11.84 -8.85 4.99
C THR A 173 -10.58 -8.07 4.60
N ALA A 174 -9.98 -8.42 3.45
CA ALA A 174 -8.84 -7.70 2.88
C ALA A 174 -8.76 -7.96 1.37
N VAL A 175 -7.95 -7.17 0.67
CA VAL A 175 -7.67 -7.30 -0.75
C VAL A 175 -6.17 -7.36 -0.98
N ALA A 176 -5.72 -8.27 -1.86
CA ALA A 176 -4.35 -8.27 -2.37
C ALA A 176 -4.31 -7.45 -3.66
N LEU A 177 -3.49 -6.41 -3.69
CA LEU A 177 -3.43 -5.46 -4.80
C LEU A 177 -1.99 -5.08 -5.13
N ASN A 178 -1.79 -4.60 -6.35
CA ASN A 178 -0.62 -3.84 -6.75
C ASN A 178 -1.02 -2.36 -6.86
N LEU A 179 -0.33 -1.52 -6.11
CA LEU A 179 -0.55 -0.08 -6.05
C LEU A 179 0.53 0.65 -6.85
N VAL A 180 0.12 1.51 -7.76
CA VAL A 180 1.03 2.32 -8.58
C VAL A 180 0.78 3.80 -8.34
N SER A 181 1.86 4.55 -8.11
CA SER A 181 1.88 6.00 -8.19
C SER A 181 2.61 6.42 -9.46
N THR A 182 2.06 7.39 -10.20
CA THR A 182 2.68 7.91 -11.41
C THR A 182 2.46 9.41 -11.57
N GLY A 183 3.49 10.11 -12.03
CA GLY A 183 3.40 11.55 -12.29
C GLY A 183 3.37 12.42 -11.03
N ALA A 184 3.82 11.88 -9.89
CA ALA A 184 3.90 12.64 -8.65
C ALA A 184 4.71 13.95 -8.83
N ASP A 185 4.22 15.08 -8.33
CA ASP A 185 4.87 16.39 -8.53
C ASP A 185 6.11 16.62 -7.63
N ARG A 186 6.31 15.77 -6.63
CA ARG A 186 7.34 15.88 -5.59
C ARG A 186 7.69 14.52 -4.96
N PRO A 187 8.80 14.41 -4.20
CA PRO A 187 9.03 13.28 -3.32
C PRO A 187 7.85 13.09 -2.36
N SER A 188 7.37 11.85 -2.22
CA SER A 188 6.09 11.52 -1.60
C SER A 188 6.05 10.06 -1.15
N PHE A 189 4.90 9.65 -0.62
CA PHE A 189 4.53 8.26 -0.45
C PHE A 189 3.06 8.07 -0.76
N VAL A 190 2.67 6.81 -0.99
CA VAL A 190 1.28 6.39 -1.01
C VAL A 190 1.04 5.38 0.10
N GLN A 191 -0.06 5.56 0.81
CA GLN A 191 -0.57 4.67 1.85
C GLN A 191 -1.91 4.10 1.39
N ALA A 192 -2.13 2.81 1.59
CA ALA A 192 -3.41 2.13 1.44
C ALA A 192 -3.84 1.57 2.80
N LEU A 193 -5.07 1.84 3.20
CA LEU A 193 -5.61 1.51 4.52
C LEU A 193 -7.11 1.16 4.44
N PRO A 194 -7.69 0.44 5.42
CA PRO A 194 -9.13 0.28 5.50
C PRO A 194 -9.83 1.63 5.67
N THR A 195 -10.87 1.89 4.87
CA THR A 195 -11.66 3.11 4.97
C THR A 195 -12.25 3.24 6.38
N GLY A 196 -12.02 4.39 7.01
CA GLY A 196 -12.57 4.71 8.34
C GLY A 196 -11.92 4.03 9.54
N ALA A 197 -10.92 3.15 9.34
CA ALA A 197 -10.37 2.31 10.42
C ALA A 197 -8.83 2.21 10.45
N GLY A 198 -8.10 3.08 9.72
CA GLY A 198 -6.64 3.08 9.70
C GLY A 198 -6.00 4.41 10.10
N THR A 199 -4.78 4.36 10.63
CA THR A 199 -3.98 5.54 10.98
C THR A 199 -3.39 6.20 9.73
N LEU A 200 -3.90 7.36 9.36
CA LEU A 200 -3.40 8.14 8.23
C LEU A 200 -1.98 8.63 8.48
N ALA A 201 -1.11 8.50 7.47
CA ALA A 201 0.31 8.87 7.50
C ALA A 201 1.17 8.10 8.53
N GLY A 202 0.67 7.00 9.11
CA GLY A 202 1.43 6.17 10.05
C GLY A 202 2.48 5.26 9.39
N PHE A 203 2.32 4.96 8.11
CA PHE A 203 3.22 4.11 7.32
C PHE A 203 3.11 4.45 5.82
N SER A 204 3.99 3.86 5.01
CA SER A 204 3.91 3.94 3.55
C SER A 204 3.88 2.55 2.94
N ASN A 205 3.02 2.31 1.95
CA ASN A 205 3.14 1.14 1.07
C ASN A 205 4.18 1.42 -0.01
N LEU A 206 4.12 2.59 -0.65
CA LEU A 206 4.98 2.94 -1.77
C LEU A 206 5.66 4.29 -1.51
N ASN A 207 6.93 4.43 -1.91
CA ASN A 207 7.68 5.69 -1.81
C ASN A 207 8.06 6.22 -3.19
N ILE A 208 7.99 7.55 -3.32
CA ILE A 208 8.44 8.31 -4.48
C ILE A 208 9.54 9.26 -4.00
N ASP A 209 10.73 9.18 -4.59
CA ASP A 209 11.86 10.03 -4.17
C ASP A 209 12.17 11.17 -5.15
N ALA A 210 11.56 11.14 -6.34
CA ALA A 210 11.71 12.21 -7.32
C ALA A 210 10.40 12.47 -8.10
N PRO A 211 10.16 13.74 -8.53
CA PRO A 211 9.02 14.07 -9.37
C PRO A 211 8.96 13.24 -10.66
N GLY A 212 7.75 12.93 -11.11
CA GLY A 212 7.48 12.24 -12.37
C GLY A 212 7.75 10.74 -12.38
N GLN A 213 8.22 10.16 -11.28
CA GLN A 213 8.44 8.72 -11.19
C GLN A 213 7.13 7.93 -11.32
N THR A 214 7.25 6.73 -11.89
CA THR A 214 6.22 5.69 -11.85
C THR A 214 6.76 4.52 -11.05
N ARG A 215 6.09 4.15 -9.96
CA ARG A 215 6.51 3.03 -9.10
C ARG A 215 5.31 2.21 -8.67
N ALA A 216 5.54 0.91 -8.52
CA ALA A 216 4.57 -0.08 -8.06
C ALA A 216 5.02 -0.67 -6.72
N ASN A 217 4.07 -1.03 -5.88
CA ASN A 217 4.29 -1.99 -4.80
C ASN A 217 3.04 -2.83 -4.54
N PHE A 218 3.23 -4.12 -4.28
CA PHE A 218 2.20 -5.01 -3.79
C PHE A 218 1.78 -4.62 -2.36
N ALA A 219 0.53 -4.87 -2.00
CA ALA A 219 0.02 -4.72 -0.65
C ALA A 219 -1.14 -5.68 -0.41
N ILE A 220 -1.30 -6.11 0.85
CA ILE A 220 -2.56 -6.68 1.34
C ILE A 220 -3.18 -5.63 2.26
N VAL A 221 -4.38 -5.18 1.91
CA VAL A 221 -5.04 -4.04 2.55
C VAL A 221 -6.38 -4.50 3.10
N PRO A 222 -6.64 -4.37 4.41
CA PRO A 222 -7.97 -4.61 4.96
C PRO A 222 -9.02 -3.70 4.31
N VAL A 223 -10.24 -4.18 4.15
CA VAL A 223 -11.36 -3.34 3.71
C VAL A 223 -12.07 -2.74 4.92
N GLY A 224 -12.61 -1.52 4.77
CA GLY A 224 -13.51 -0.93 5.76
C GLY A 224 -14.86 -1.65 5.82
N ASP A 225 -15.70 -1.26 6.77
CA ASP A 225 -17.04 -1.85 6.96
C ASP A 225 -17.96 -1.67 5.74
N ASP A 226 -17.68 -0.66 4.91
CA ASP A 226 -18.36 -0.38 3.65
C ASP A 226 -17.82 -1.20 2.46
N GLY A 227 -16.79 -2.02 2.68
CA GLY A 227 -16.11 -2.79 1.65
C GLY A 227 -15.13 -1.97 0.80
N SER A 228 -14.75 -0.77 1.21
CA SER A 228 -13.81 0.09 0.49
C SER A 228 -12.41 0.10 1.12
N ILE A 229 -11.43 0.56 0.36
CA ILE A 229 -10.11 0.98 0.87
C ILE A 229 -9.92 2.47 0.65
N SER A 230 -9.04 3.08 1.45
CA SER A 230 -8.61 4.46 1.29
C SER A 230 -7.17 4.51 0.82
N LEU A 231 -6.89 5.35 -0.19
CA LEU A 231 -5.56 5.65 -0.69
C LEU A 231 -5.19 7.09 -0.35
N TYR A 232 -4.05 7.29 0.29
CA TYR A 232 -3.57 8.61 0.70
C TYR A 232 -2.23 8.94 0.06
N THR A 233 -2.10 10.15 -0.47
CA THR A 233 -0.87 10.69 -1.06
C THR A 233 -0.62 12.12 -0.59
N VAL A 234 0.64 12.47 -0.37
CA VAL A 234 1.07 13.83 -0.01
C VAL A 234 1.63 14.62 -1.20
N ALA A 235 1.38 14.14 -2.41
CA ALA A 235 1.76 14.76 -3.68
C ALA A 235 0.61 14.75 -4.67
N ASP A 236 0.63 15.72 -5.59
CA ASP A 236 -0.26 15.73 -6.74
C ASP A 236 0.22 14.66 -7.73
N GLY A 237 -0.69 13.93 -8.38
CA GLY A 237 -0.33 12.91 -9.37
C GLY A 237 -1.46 11.93 -9.67
N HIS A 238 -1.12 10.72 -10.11
CA HIS A 238 -2.11 9.69 -10.42
C HIS A 238 -1.84 8.39 -9.68
N LEU A 239 -2.93 7.70 -9.36
CA LEU A 239 -2.95 6.37 -8.77
C LEU A 239 -3.54 5.35 -9.75
N VAL A 240 -2.99 4.14 -9.71
CA VAL A 240 -3.53 2.95 -10.40
C VAL A 240 -3.53 1.80 -9.40
N VAL A 241 -4.62 1.02 -9.37
CA VAL A 241 -4.78 -0.14 -8.51
C VAL A 241 -5.19 -1.34 -9.34
N ASP A 242 -4.33 -2.36 -9.34
CA ASP A 242 -4.60 -3.66 -9.95
C ASP A 242 -4.85 -4.66 -8.81
N VAL A 243 -6.02 -5.31 -8.77
CA VAL A 243 -6.40 -6.31 -7.76
C VAL A 243 -6.01 -7.71 -8.24
N LEU A 244 -5.44 -8.52 -7.35
CA LEU A 244 -4.97 -9.88 -7.64
C LEU A 244 -5.89 -10.95 -7.04
N GLY A 245 -6.67 -10.58 -6.01
CA GLY A 245 -7.59 -11.46 -5.29
C GLY A 245 -8.01 -10.83 -3.96
N TRP A 246 -8.85 -11.53 -3.21
CA TRP A 246 -9.39 -11.03 -1.93
C TRP A 246 -9.28 -12.08 -0.83
N PHE A 247 -9.45 -11.64 0.41
CA PHE A 247 -9.48 -12.49 1.58
C PHE A 247 -10.89 -12.58 2.13
N GLU A 248 -11.40 -13.81 2.29
CA GLU A 248 -12.71 -14.09 2.89
C GLU A 248 -12.56 -14.65 4.29
N ALA A 249 -13.40 -14.20 5.22
CA ALA A 249 -13.40 -14.72 6.58
C ALA A 249 -13.53 -16.25 6.61
N ALA A 250 -12.57 -16.92 7.26
CA ALA A 250 -12.43 -18.37 7.36
C ALA A 250 -12.01 -18.79 8.78
N PRO A 251 -12.89 -18.60 9.80
CA PRO A 251 -12.55 -18.88 11.19
C PRO A 251 -12.23 -20.37 11.44
N THR A 252 -12.82 -21.28 10.65
CA THR A 252 -12.59 -22.73 10.74
C THR A 252 -11.56 -23.22 9.73
N ALA A 253 -11.05 -24.44 9.92
CA ALA A 253 -10.09 -25.06 9.01
C ALA A 253 -10.62 -25.10 7.57
N VAL A 254 -9.75 -24.84 6.60
CA VAL A 254 -10.06 -24.84 5.15
C VAL A 254 -8.99 -25.62 4.39
N ALA A 255 -9.30 -26.07 3.17
CA ALA A 255 -8.33 -26.71 2.28
C ALA A 255 -7.60 -25.65 1.45
N ASP A 256 -8.39 -24.83 0.76
CA ASP A 256 -8.04 -23.79 -0.19
C ASP A 256 -7.70 -22.45 0.46
N GLY A 257 -7.04 -21.58 -0.32
CA GLY A 257 -6.79 -20.19 0.05
C GLY A 257 -5.81 -20.01 1.21
N ARG A 258 -5.06 -21.06 1.59
CA ARG A 258 -4.03 -20.98 2.62
C ARG A 258 -2.69 -20.72 1.96
N PHE A 259 -1.88 -19.83 2.54
CA PHE A 259 -0.50 -19.63 2.13
C PHE A 259 0.40 -20.70 2.74
N ILE A 260 1.26 -21.27 1.91
CA ILE A 260 2.34 -22.16 2.32
C ILE A 260 3.64 -21.54 1.79
N ALA A 261 4.51 -21.13 2.71
CA ALA A 261 5.85 -20.67 2.37
C ALA A 261 6.72 -21.86 1.93
N LEU A 262 7.64 -21.63 1.01
CA LEU A 262 8.70 -22.58 0.73
C LEU A 262 9.77 -22.52 1.83
N ASP A 263 10.39 -23.65 2.13
CA ASP A 263 11.52 -23.72 3.09
C ASP A 263 12.71 -22.85 2.64
N GLN A 264 12.89 -22.75 1.32
CA GLN A 264 13.83 -21.86 0.64
C GLN A 264 13.12 -21.29 -0.59
N SER A 265 13.28 -19.99 -0.85
CA SER A 265 12.79 -19.39 -2.08
C SER A 265 13.52 -19.98 -3.30
N GLU A 266 12.79 -20.16 -4.40
CA GLU A 266 13.30 -20.82 -5.60
C GLU A 266 13.27 -19.86 -6.80
N ARG A 267 14.40 -19.70 -7.49
CA ARG A 267 14.46 -18.96 -8.75
C ARG A 267 14.00 -19.85 -9.90
N LEU A 268 12.85 -19.53 -10.50
CA LEU A 268 12.29 -20.31 -11.61
C LEU A 268 12.65 -19.75 -12.99
N LEU A 269 12.87 -18.45 -13.08
CA LEU A 269 13.25 -17.79 -14.32
C LEU A 269 14.35 -16.77 -14.03
N ASP A 270 15.43 -16.81 -14.81
CA ASP A 270 16.44 -15.77 -14.88
C ASP A 270 16.84 -15.55 -16.33
N THR A 271 16.39 -14.46 -16.95
CA THR A 271 16.79 -14.20 -18.34
C THR A 271 18.17 -13.56 -18.45
N ARG A 272 18.90 -13.37 -17.34
CA ARG A 272 20.30 -12.89 -17.33
C ARG A 272 21.31 -14.00 -17.54
N ASP A 273 20.90 -15.26 -17.39
CA ASP A 273 21.77 -16.43 -17.59
C ASP A 273 22.34 -16.46 -19.01
N ALA A 274 23.42 -17.23 -19.21
CA ALA A 274 24.26 -17.15 -20.42
C ALA A 274 23.50 -17.33 -21.76
N ASP A 275 22.40 -18.09 -21.74
CA ASP A 275 21.55 -18.34 -22.92
C ASP A 275 20.25 -17.50 -22.92
N GLY A 276 20.04 -16.67 -21.90
CA GLY A 276 18.89 -15.80 -21.72
C GLY A 276 18.97 -14.54 -22.58
N ALA A 277 17.82 -14.05 -23.02
CA ALA A 277 17.68 -12.76 -23.69
C ALA A 277 16.74 -11.84 -22.92
N PRO A 278 17.03 -10.53 -22.84
CA PRO A 278 16.11 -9.58 -22.23
C PRO A 278 14.80 -9.57 -23.00
N LEU A 279 13.71 -9.44 -22.26
CA LEU A 279 12.36 -9.46 -22.78
C LEU A 279 12.04 -8.14 -23.48
N ARG A 280 11.51 -8.20 -24.71
CA ARG A 280 11.02 -7.01 -25.45
C ARG A 280 9.51 -6.83 -25.31
N THR A 281 9.01 -5.68 -25.75
CA THR A 281 7.58 -5.41 -25.79
C THR A 281 6.80 -6.50 -26.53
N GLY A 282 5.81 -7.08 -25.86
CA GLY A 282 4.93 -8.13 -26.40
C GLY A 282 5.56 -9.53 -26.44
N GLU A 283 6.83 -9.70 -26.06
CA GLU A 283 7.40 -11.03 -25.88
C GLU A 283 6.91 -11.64 -24.56
N VAL A 284 6.57 -12.93 -24.62
CA VAL A 284 6.10 -13.71 -23.47
C VAL A 284 7.19 -14.70 -23.07
N ARG A 285 7.45 -14.82 -21.77
CA ARG A 285 8.19 -15.95 -21.17
C ARG A 285 7.28 -16.70 -20.24
N THR A 286 7.07 -17.97 -20.54
CA THR A 286 6.50 -18.91 -19.58
C THR A 286 7.50 -19.11 -18.45
N VAL A 287 7.03 -19.01 -17.21
CA VAL A 287 7.84 -19.33 -16.03
C VAL A 287 7.74 -20.85 -15.83
N PRO A 288 8.86 -21.58 -15.70
CA PRO A 288 8.84 -22.99 -15.34
C PRO A 288 8.04 -23.23 -14.05
N SER A 289 7.41 -24.39 -13.92
CA SER A 289 6.79 -24.79 -12.65
C SER A 289 7.86 -25.23 -11.65
N PRO A 290 7.67 -25.00 -10.34
CA PRO A 290 8.51 -25.58 -9.30
C PRO A 290 8.60 -27.10 -9.41
N GLY A 291 9.73 -27.64 -8.96
CA GLY A 291 10.00 -29.08 -9.04
C GLY A 291 8.95 -29.93 -8.29
N PRO A 292 8.76 -31.21 -8.68
CA PRO A 292 7.84 -32.11 -7.98
C PRO A 292 8.13 -32.18 -6.47
N GLY A 293 7.10 -31.98 -5.64
CA GLY A 293 7.20 -31.98 -4.18
C GLY A 293 7.58 -30.63 -3.55
N ALA A 294 7.96 -29.61 -4.34
CA ALA A 294 8.14 -28.24 -3.83
C ALA A 294 6.79 -27.53 -3.63
N ILE A 295 5.83 -27.82 -4.50
CA ILE A 295 4.47 -27.29 -4.44
C ILE A 295 3.48 -28.42 -4.70
N GLU A 296 2.47 -28.53 -3.86
CA GLU A 296 1.36 -29.48 -4.01
C GLU A 296 0.03 -28.76 -3.85
N HIS A 297 -0.95 -29.12 -4.69
CA HIS A 297 -2.31 -28.58 -4.61
C HIS A 297 -2.35 -27.04 -4.63
N ALA A 298 -1.69 -26.39 -5.60
CA ALA A 298 -1.64 -24.93 -5.67
C ALA A 298 -2.71 -24.34 -6.60
N ALA A 299 -3.34 -23.26 -6.15
CA ALA A 299 -4.22 -22.41 -6.95
C ALA A 299 -3.49 -21.18 -7.49
N ALA A 300 -2.48 -20.67 -6.78
CA ALA A 300 -1.68 -19.51 -7.18
C ALA A 300 -0.25 -19.61 -6.66
N LEU A 301 0.70 -19.00 -7.37
CA LEU A 301 2.08 -18.80 -6.91
C LEU A 301 2.22 -17.43 -6.26
N VAL A 302 2.97 -17.37 -5.15
CA VAL A 302 3.44 -16.11 -4.57
C VAL A 302 4.87 -15.91 -5.04
N VAL A 303 5.06 -14.87 -5.87
CA VAL A 303 6.30 -14.66 -6.62
C VAL A 303 6.83 -13.26 -6.43
N THR A 304 8.15 -13.10 -6.47
CA THR A 304 8.81 -11.82 -6.68
C THR A 304 9.24 -11.74 -8.13
N VAL A 305 8.75 -10.73 -8.85
CA VAL A 305 9.16 -10.42 -10.22
C VAL A 305 10.15 -9.28 -10.17
N THR A 306 11.33 -9.47 -10.75
CA THR A 306 12.38 -8.45 -10.83
C THR A 306 12.61 -8.06 -12.28
N ALA A 307 12.49 -6.76 -12.56
CA ALA A 307 13.03 -6.14 -13.77
C ALA A 307 14.50 -5.78 -13.54
N ALA A 308 15.40 -6.38 -14.31
CA ALA A 308 16.83 -6.14 -14.24
C ALA A 308 17.37 -5.48 -15.52
N ALA A 309 18.19 -4.44 -15.35
CA ALA A 309 18.76 -3.62 -16.41
C ALA A 309 17.76 -3.19 -17.50
N PRO A 310 16.57 -2.67 -17.15
CA PRO A 310 15.63 -2.14 -18.15
C PRO A 310 16.28 -1.03 -18.98
N THR A 311 16.01 -1.00 -20.28
CA THR A 311 16.58 -0.01 -21.22
C THR A 311 15.62 1.15 -21.55
N ALA A 312 14.35 1.05 -21.14
CA ALA A 312 13.33 2.07 -21.35
C ALA A 312 12.33 2.12 -20.20
N HIS A 313 11.56 3.20 -20.14
CA HIS A 313 10.34 3.24 -19.32
C HIS A 313 9.34 2.20 -19.82
N GLY A 314 8.60 1.59 -18.90
CA GLY A 314 7.64 0.56 -19.22
C GLY A 314 7.18 -0.19 -17.98
N TRP A 315 6.72 -1.41 -18.21
CA TRP A 315 6.33 -2.31 -17.14
C TRP A 315 6.39 -3.78 -17.56
N LEU A 316 6.48 -4.66 -16.57
CA LEU A 316 6.29 -6.10 -16.68
C LEU A 316 4.93 -6.48 -16.11
N GLN A 317 4.31 -7.51 -16.67
CA GLN A 317 3.09 -8.12 -16.15
C GLN A 317 3.29 -9.62 -16.01
N ALA A 318 3.04 -10.12 -14.80
CA ALA A 318 2.87 -11.53 -14.53
C ALA A 318 1.38 -11.90 -14.57
N TYR A 319 1.05 -12.99 -15.26
CA TYR A 319 -0.33 -13.41 -15.51
C TYR A 319 -0.40 -14.94 -15.73
N PRO A 320 -1.57 -15.57 -15.55
CA PRO A 320 -1.76 -16.99 -15.88
C PRO A 320 -1.60 -17.21 -17.39
N SER A 321 -0.78 -18.19 -17.80
CA SER A 321 -0.52 -18.42 -19.24
C SER A 321 -1.75 -18.90 -20.02
N SER A 322 -2.76 -19.43 -19.33
CA SER A 322 -4.09 -19.79 -19.86
C SER A 322 -4.93 -18.58 -20.27
N ARG A 323 -4.57 -17.36 -19.86
CA ARG A 323 -5.32 -16.11 -20.08
C ARG A 323 -4.56 -15.10 -20.94
N PRO A 324 -4.23 -15.40 -22.20
CA PRO A 324 -3.59 -14.42 -23.10
C PRO A 324 -4.49 -13.21 -23.41
N ASP A 325 -5.80 -13.31 -23.12
CA ASP A 325 -6.78 -12.21 -23.25
C ASP A 325 -6.51 -11.04 -22.30
N VAL A 326 -5.80 -11.26 -21.18
CA VAL A 326 -5.52 -10.22 -20.18
C VAL A 326 -4.17 -9.51 -20.39
N ILE A 327 -3.42 -9.87 -21.43
CA ILE A 327 -2.14 -9.20 -21.73
C ILE A 327 -2.40 -7.72 -21.99
N GLY A 328 -1.67 -6.83 -21.32
CA GLY A 328 -1.81 -5.39 -21.51
C GLY A 328 -2.68 -4.68 -20.47
N THR A 329 -3.38 -5.39 -19.58
CA THR A 329 -4.43 -4.81 -18.74
C THR A 329 -3.95 -4.34 -17.37
N THR A 330 -2.93 -5.00 -16.80
CA THR A 330 -2.38 -4.72 -15.47
C THR A 330 -0.86 -4.66 -15.50
N SER A 331 -0.24 -4.09 -14.47
CA SER A 331 1.21 -4.05 -14.32
C SER A 331 1.63 -4.69 -13.00
N THR A 332 2.75 -5.43 -13.01
CA THR A 332 3.37 -6.01 -11.81
C THR A 332 4.56 -5.19 -11.37
N VAL A 333 5.44 -4.79 -12.29
CA VAL A 333 6.62 -3.95 -12.00
C VAL A 333 6.66 -2.81 -12.99
N ASN A 334 6.84 -1.57 -12.53
CA ASN A 334 7.12 -0.43 -13.41
C ASN A 334 8.63 -0.18 -13.51
N THR A 335 9.11 0.09 -14.72
CA THR A 335 10.53 0.21 -15.02
C THR A 335 10.89 1.62 -15.46
N ALA A 336 12.10 2.05 -15.13
CA ALA A 336 12.79 3.19 -15.72
C ALA A 336 14.19 2.73 -16.18
N PRO A 337 14.80 3.37 -17.19
CA PRO A 337 16.11 2.96 -17.68
C PRO A 337 17.15 2.84 -16.56
N GLY A 338 17.83 1.69 -16.49
CA GLY A 338 18.91 1.44 -15.53
C GLY A 338 18.47 1.17 -14.09
N THR A 339 17.17 1.13 -13.79
CA THR A 339 16.68 0.84 -12.43
C THR A 339 16.27 -0.62 -12.29
N ASN A 340 17.04 -1.40 -11.53
CA ASN A 340 16.63 -2.72 -11.05
C ASN A 340 15.53 -2.55 -10.01
N VAL A 341 14.39 -3.21 -10.24
CA VAL A 341 13.21 -3.10 -9.36
C VAL A 341 12.57 -4.48 -9.21
N ALA A 342 12.24 -4.84 -7.98
CA ALA A 342 11.47 -6.03 -7.65
C ALA A 342 10.08 -5.65 -7.12
N ASN A 343 9.08 -6.48 -7.37
CA ASN A 343 7.78 -6.39 -6.72
C ASN A 343 7.19 -7.79 -6.51
N LEU A 344 6.42 -7.97 -5.45
CA LEU A 344 5.72 -9.22 -5.16
C LEU A 344 4.41 -9.29 -5.97
N ALA A 345 3.94 -10.50 -6.26
CA ALA A 345 2.65 -10.77 -6.87
C ALA A 345 2.11 -12.13 -6.43
N ILE A 346 0.79 -12.26 -6.38
CA ILE A 346 0.10 -13.55 -6.27
C ILE A 346 -0.56 -13.83 -7.62
N VAL A 347 -0.05 -14.81 -8.36
CA VAL A 347 -0.47 -15.07 -9.74
C VAL A 347 -1.19 -16.42 -9.77
N PRO A 348 -2.47 -16.47 -10.19
CA PRO A 348 -3.19 -17.74 -10.35
C PRO A 348 -2.47 -18.64 -11.37
N ILE A 349 -2.53 -19.94 -11.12
CA ILE A 349 -1.98 -20.97 -12.01
C ILE A 349 -3.10 -21.46 -12.95
N GLU A 350 -4.35 -21.50 -12.49
CA GLU A 350 -5.47 -22.15 -13.19
C GLU A 350 -5.05 -23.55 -13.70
N ASP A 351 -5.07 -23.75 -15.03
CA ASP A 351 -4.75 -25.01 -15.72
C ASP A 351 -3.32 -25.04 -16.31
N GLY A 352 -2.47 -24.05 -16.03
CA GLY A 352 -1.14 -23.93 -16.67
C GLY A 352 -0.11 -23.14 -15.84
N PRO A 353 1.15 -23.04 -16.29
CA PRO A 353 2.15 -22.22 -15.61
C PRO A 353 1.76 -20.73 -15.64
N ILE A 354 2.45 -19.91 -14.85
CA ILE A 354 2.38 -18.46 -15.00
C ILE A 354 3.30 -18.00 -16.15
N ALA A 355 3.07 -16.80 -16.66
CA ALA A 355 3.90 -16.16 -17.68
C ALA A 355 4.20 -14.70 -17.32
N VAL A 356 5.28 -14.16 -17.88
CA VAL A 356 5.64 -12.74 -17.79
C VAL A 356 5.75 -12.16 -19.19
N THR A 357 5.19 -10.97 -19.39
CA THR A 357 5.29 -10.16 -20.61
C THR A 357 5.80 -8.76 -20.31
N GLY A 358 6.46 -8.13 -21.28
CA GLY A 358 6.99 -6.77 -21.18
C GLY A 358 6.23 -5.76 -22.04
N HIS A 359 6.12 -4.53 -21.55
CA HIS A 359 5.52 -3.38 -22.24
C HIS A 359 6.42 -2.15 -22.07
N PHE A 360 7.35 -1.98 -23.00
CA PHE A 360 8.38 -0.93 -22.95
C PHE A 360 8.21 0.10 -24.06
N ALA A 361 8.52 1.35 -23.75
CA ALA A 361 8.62 2.42 -24.73
C ALA A 361 9.84 2.22 -25.66
N GLN A 362 9.79 2.80 -26.86
CA GLN A 362 10.93 2.97 -27.75
C GLN A 362 11.76 1.69 -28.04
N ASN A 363 11.09 0.55 -28.23
CA ASN A 363 11.73 -0.77 -28.41
C ASN A 363 12.65 -1.18 -27.25
N GLY A 364 12.37 -0.70 -26.05
CA GLY A 364 13.07 -1.08 -24.84
C GLY A 364 12.90 -2.57 -24.49
N SER A 365 13.69 -2.98 -23.51
CA SER A 365 13.76 -4.34 -23.03
C SER A 365 14.17 -4.38 -21.57
N SER A 366 13.91 -5.49 -20.88
CA SER A 366 14.43 -5.73 -19.53
C SER A 366 14.76 -7.21 -19.37
N HIS A 367 15.83 -7.53 -18.64
CA HIS A 367 15.92 -8.88 -18.08
C HIS A 367 14.84 -9.06 -17.02
N VAL A 368 14.41 -10.30 -16.83
CA VAL A 368 13.34 -10.69 -15.92
C VAL A 368 13.86 -11.83 -15.07
N VAL A 369 13.70 -11.67 -13.75
CA VAL A 369 13.91 -12.74 -12.78
C VAL A 369 12.58 -13.01 -12.09
N VAL A 370 12.23 -14.27 -11.91
CA VAL A 370 11.05 -14.68 -11.14
C VAL A 370 11.50 -15.67 -10.08
N ASP A 371 11.38 -15.21 -8.83
CA ASP A 371 11.65 -16.00 -7.64
C ASP A 371 10.31 -16.37 -6.98
N VAL A 372 10.14 -17.60 -6.52
CA VAL A 372 8.94 -18.08 -5.83
C VAL A 372 9.23 -18.22 -4.35
N VAL A 373 8.36 -17.63 -3.53
CA VAL A 373 8.50 -17.63 -2.07
C VAL A 373 7.50 -18.56 -1.37
N GLY A 374 6.43 -18.94 -2.08
CA GLY A 374 5.37 -19.78 -1.57
C GLY A 374 4.22 -19.92 -2.56
N TYR A 375 3.13 -20.52 -2.11
CA TYR A 375 1.94 -20.74 -2.93
C TYR A 375 0.66 -20.65 -2.09
N ILE A 376 -0.45 -20.43 -2.79
CA ILE A 376 -1.79 -20.51 -2.23
C ILE A 376 -2.37 -21.89 -2.54
N THR A 377 -2.94 -22.56 -1.54
CA THR A 377 -3.55 -23.88 -1.71
C THR A 377 -4.85 -23.83 -2.51
N ALA A 378 -5.10 -24.89 -3.28
CA ALA A 378 -6.34 -25.22 -3.95
C ALA A 378 -7.23 -26.11 -3.06
N GLU A 379 -8.47 -26.33 -3.48
CA GLU A 379 -9.47 -27.14 -2.77
C GLU A 379 -9.05 -28.61 -2.58
N THR A 380 -8.08 -29.08 -3.36
CA THR A 380 -7.55 -30.45 -3.27
C THR A 380 -6.53 -30.64 -2.14
N ALA A 381 -6.10 -29.56 -1.47
CA ALA A 381 -5.16 -29.63 -0.36
C ALA A 381 -5.80 -30.21 0.92
N PRO A 382 -5.00 -30.69 1.89
CA PRO A 382 -5.51 -31.08 3.20
C PRO A 382 -6.19 -29.92 3.94
N VAL A 383 -7.28 -30.21 4.66
CA VAL A 383 -8.00 -29.22 5.47
C VAL A 383 -7.26 -28.97 6.79
N THR A 384 -6.78 -27.75 7.03
CA THR A 384 -6.15 -27.38 8.30
C THR A 384 -6.40 -25.92 8.68
N THR A 385 -6.01 -25.56 9.90
CA THR A 385 -6.05 -24.17 10.39
C THR A 385 -4.80 -23.35 10.06
N ALA A 386 -3.72 -23.97 9.57
CA ALA A 386 -2.45 -23.29 9.30
C ALA A 386 -2.46 -22.60 7.93
N GLY A 387 -1.77 -21.47 7.79
CA GLY A 387 -1.62 -20.73 6.53
C GLY A 387 -2.80 -19.82 6.19
N ARG A 388 -3.76 -19.60 7.08
CA ARG A 388 -4.82 -18.59 6.86
C ARG A 388 -4.30 -17.21 7.23
N TYR A 389 -4.68 -16.20 6.46
CA TYR A 389 -4.23 -14.83 6.68
C TYR A 389 -4.98 -14.19 7.85
N VAL A 390 -4.27 -13.41 8.66
CA VAL A 390 -4.84 -12.56 9.70
C VAL A 390 -4.27 -11.17 9.50
N ALA A 391 -5.14 -10.22 9.15
CA ALA A 391 -4.79 -8.81 9.08
C ALA A 391 -4.52 -8.25 10.49
N VAL A 392 -3.59 -7.31 10.59
CA VAL A 392 -3.33 -6.55 11.81
C VAL A 392 -3.31 -5.06 11.49
N THR A 393 -3.50 -4.21 12.49
CA THR A 393 -3.15 -2.79 12.36
C THR A 393 -1.67 -2.69 12.02
N PRO A 394 -1.30 -2.04 10.89
CA PRO A 394 0.09 -2.01 10.50
C PRO A 394 0.97 -1.29 11.54
N GLY A 395 2.16 -1.80 11.77
CA GLY A 395 3.07 -1.20 12.74
C GLY A 395 4.54 -1.49 12.50
N ARG A 396 5.38 -0.59 13.01
CA ARG A 396 6.83 -0.55 12.78
C ARG A 396 7.53 -1.60 13.64
N ALA A 397 7.95 -2.71 13.03
CA ALA A 397 8.72 -3.74 13.73
C ALA A 397 10.21 -3.39 13.83
N PHE A 398 10.74 -2.62 12.88
CA PHE A 398 12.15 -2.23 12.88
C PHE A 398 12.37 -0.89 12.18
N ASP A 399 13.19 -0.03 12.79
CA ASP A 399 13.69 1.19 12.17
C ASP A 399 15.14 1.39 12.57
N SER A 400 16.05 1.07 11.66
CA SER A 400 17.50 1.20 11.90
C SER A 400 17.89 2.63 12.26
N ARG A 401 17.20 3.66 11.76
CA ARG A 401 17.48 5.08 12.07
C ARG A 401 17.32 5.41 13.55
N ALA A 402 16.44 4.68 14.23
CA ALA A 402 16.18 4.83 15.66
C ALA A 402 16.91 3.78 16.51
N ALA A 403 17.26 2.63 15.94
CA ALA A 403 17.84 1.50 16.67
C ALA A 403 19.37 1.41 16.56
N THR A 404 19.90 1.31 15.34
CA THR A 404 21.28 0.87 15.08
C THR A 404 22.11 1.83 14.22
N GLY A 405 21.46 2.78 13.54
CA GLY A 405 22.00 3.48 12.39
C GLY A 405 22.04 2.61 11.11
N PRO A 406 22.59 3.16 10.00
CA PRO A 406 22.68 2.47 8.72
C PRO A 406 23.32 1.09 8.83
N LEU A 407 22.73 0.10 8.17
CA LEU A 407 23.18 -1.29 8.26
C LEU A 407 24.43 -1.53 7.40
N PRO A 408 25.38 -2.36 7.88
CA PRO A 408 26.52 -2.80 7.08
C PRO A 408 26.10 -3.73 5.94
N ASP A 409 27.06 -4.04 5.08
CA ASP A 409 26.86 -4.94 3.94
C ASP A 409 26.78 -6.40 4.37
N GLY A 410 25.73 -7.09 3.94
CA GLY A 410 25.58 -8.54 4.07
C GLY A 410 25.29 -9.07 5.48
N ASP A 411 25.54 -8.30 6.54
CA ASP A 411 25.23 -8.74 7.91
C ASP A 411 23.72 -8.63 8.17
N PRO A 412 23.06 -9.73 8.56
CA PRO A 412 21.63 -9.71 8.80
C PRO A 412 21.29 -9.13 10.18
N VAL A 413 20.14 -8.47 10.25
CA VAL A 413 19.44 -8.12 11.48
C VAL A 413 18.27 -9.07 11.71
N VAL A 414 18.03 -9.46 12.96
CA VAL A 414 16.83 -10.21 13.35
C VAL A 414 15.72 -9.22 13.65
N ILE A 415 14.58 -9.37 12.98
CA ILE A 415 13.38 -8.55 13.17
C ILE A 415 12.28 -9.44 13.73
N ASP A 416 11.68 -9.00 14.83
CA ASP A 416 10.54 -9.65 15.47
C ASP A 416 9.24 -8.93 15.10
N ALA A 417 8.34 -9.62 14.39
CA ALA A 417 7.06 -9.04 13.98
C ALA A 417 6.22 -8.59 15.18
N ALA A 418 6.37 -9.27 16.32
CA ALA A 418 5.66 -8.95 17.55
C ALA A 418 6.06 -7.60 18.15
N ALA A 419 7.16 -6.98 17.70
CA ALA A 419 7.54 -5.63 18.09
C ALA A 419 6.70 -4.55 17.39
N GLY A 420 6.18 -4.84 16.20
CA GLY A 420 5.41 -3.90 15.39
C GLY A 420 3.89 -4.08 15.49
N ALA A 421 3.41 -5.32 15.67
CA ALA A 421 1.99 -5.61 15.71
C ALA A 421 1.69 -6.90 16.52
N THR A 422 0.40 -7.19 16.76
CA THR A 422 -0.03 -8.43 17.42
C THR A 422 0.17 -9.64 16.51
N VAL A 423 1.38 -10.23 16.55
CA VAL A 423 1.74 -11.43 15.80
C VAL A 423 2.12 -12.57 16.75
N PRO A 424 1.46 -13.74 16.68
CA PRO A 424 1.80 -14.87 17.53
C PRO A 424 3.09 -15.56 17.08
N ALA A 425 3.85 -16.11 18.03
CA ALA A 425 5.04 -16.91 17.73
C ALA A 425 4.75 -18.18 16.89
N SER A 426 3.49 -18.61 16.83
CA SER A 426 3.05 -19.72 15.98
C SER A 426 2.81 -19.33 14.51
N ALA A 427 2.92 -18.05 14.14
CA ALA A 427 2.73 -17.61 12.77
C ALA A 427 3.68 -18.35 11.82
N SER A 428 3.12 -18.96 10.78
CA SER A 428 3.88 -19.68 9.75
C SER A 428 4.56 -18.74 8.75
N GLY A 429 4.01 -17.54 8.57
CA GLY A 429 4.61 -16.48 7.77
C GLY A 429 4.08 -15.10 8.15
N VAL A 430 4.76 -14.06 7.70
CA VAL A 430 4.40 -12.65 7.98
C VAL A 430 4.41 -11.86 6.68
N VAL A 431 3.48 -10.91 6.58
CA VAL A 431 3.41 -9.93 5.50
C VAL A 431 4.08 -8.64 6.00
N TRP A 432 5.15 -8.26 5.32
CA TRP A 432 5.97 -7.11 5.65
C TRP A 432 5.90 -6.07 4.53
N ASN A 433 6.25 -4.83 4.86
CA ASN A 433 6.77 -3.89 3.88
C ASN A 433 8.16 -3.46 4.32
N ALA A 434 9.18 -3.78 3.53
CA ALA A 434 10.56 -3.42 3.81
C ALA A 434 10.94 -2.21 2.96
N ALA A 435 11.55 -1.20 3.57
CA ALA A 435 12.00 0.00 2.90
C ALA A 435 13.48 0.29 3.16
N ILE A 436 14.20 0.62 2.10
CA ILE A 436 15.53 1.23 2.16
C ILE A 436 15.34 2.75 2.20
N ALA A 437 16.01 3.41 3.13
CA ALA A 437 16.11 4.85 3.23
C ALA A 437 17.57 5.27 3.19
N GLY A 438 17.88 6.33 2.45
CA GLY A 438 19.24 6.89 2.41
C GLY A 438 20.28 5.92 1.87
N ALA A 439 19.96 5.14 0.82
CA ALA A 439 20.89 4.22 0.20
C ALA A 439 22.25 4.90 -0.13
N HIS A 440 23.37 4.30 0.27
CA HIS A 440 24.70 4.84 -0.04
C HIS A 440 25.20 4.39 -1.41
N ARG A 441 24.66 3.29 -1.95
CA ARG A 441 25.00 2.67 -3.25
C ARG A 441 23.85 1.81 -3.74
N ALA A 442 23.91 1.33 -4.98
CA ALA A 442 22.97 0.34 -5.51
C ALA A 442 23.05 -0.98 -4.72
N GLY A 443 21.96 -1.74 -4.68
CA GLY A 443 21.91 -2.99 -3.93
C GLY A 443 20.53 -3.61 -3.87
N PHE A 444 20.40 -4.59 -2.98
CA PHE A 444 19.18 -5.33 -2.74
C PHE A 444 19.05 -5.75 -1.28
N ALA A 445 17.82 -6.04 -0.85
CA ALA A 445 17.56 -6.65 0.44
C ALA A 445 17.12 -8.10 0.25
N GLN A 446 17.39 -8.90 1.27
CA GLN A 446 16.93 -10.28 1.37
C GLN A 446 16.21 -10.48 2.70
N ALA A 447 15.25 -11.40 2.71
CA ALA A 447 14.49 -11.76 3.91
C ALA A 447 14.31 -13.29 4.00
N TRP A 448 14.53 -13.87 5.18
CA TRP A 448 14.39 -15.31 5.40
C TRP A 448 14.11 -15.66 6.87
N PRO A 449 13.50 -16.83 7.18
CA PRO A 449 13.27 -17.24 8.57
C PRO A 449 14.58 -17.44 9.33
N THR A 450 14.57 -17.16 10.64
CA THR A 450 15.71 -17.50 11.51
C THR A 450 15.96 -19.01 11.49
N GLY A 451 17.24 -19.41 11.56
CA GLY A 451 17.62 -20.82 11.56
C GLY A 451 17.69 -21.48 10.17
N SER A 452 17.26 -20.78 9.11
CA SER A 452 17.41 -21.22 7.73
C SER A 452 18.65 -20.63 7.05
N ALA A 453 19.07 -21.25 5.95
CA ALA A 453 20.12 -20.69 5.10
C ALA A 453 19.65 -19.40 4.43
N ARG A 454 20.60 -18.48 4.21
CA ARG A 454 20.39 -17.24 3.47
C ARG A 454 20.04 -17.59 2.02
N PRO A 455 18.93 -17.06 1.46
CA PRO A 455 18.53 -17.34 0.09
C PRO A 455 19.40 -16.58 -0.92
N ASP A 456 19.37 -16.98 -2.19
CA ASP A 456 20.01 -16.25 -3.31
C ASP A 456 19.04 -15.26 -4.02
N THR A 457 17.83 -15.12 -3.48
CA THR A 457 16.75 -14.29 -4.04
C THR A 457 16.69 -12.93 -3.33
N SER A 458 16.42 -11.86 -4.08
CA SER A 458 16.20 -10.52 -3.53
C SER A 458 14.70 -10.25 -3.32
N VAL A 459 14.34 -9.50 -2.28
CA VAL A 459 12.96 -9.08 -2.00
C VAL A 459 12.70 -7.60 -2.26
N LEU A 460 13.75 -6.78 -2.28
CA LEU A 460 13.71 -5.33 -2.55
C LEU A 460 14.97 -4.95 -3.31
N ASN A 461 14.86 -4.15 -4.38
CA ASN A 461 16.00 -3.71 -5.19
C ASN A 461 16.02 -2.20 -5.35
N TRP A 462 17.21 -1.60 -5.36
CA TRP A 462 17.45 -0.19 -5.67
C TRP A 462 18.75 -0.06 -6.48
N SER A 463 18.91 1.06 -7.20
CA SER A 463 19.94 1.20 -8.24
C SER A 463 20.81 2.44 -8.10
N SER A 464 20.53 3.29 -7.13
CA SER A 464 21.25 4.54 -6.95
C SER A 464 21.38 4.95 -5.49
N SER A 465 22.37 5.80 -5.20
CA SER A 465 22.50 6.42 -3.89
C SER A 465 21.41 7.48 -3.69
N GLY A 466 20.94 7.61 -2.45
CA GLY A 466 19.86 8.50 -2.03
C GLY A 466 18.46 7.91 -2.26
N GLU A 467 18.38 6.76 -2.93
CA GLU A 467 17.11 6.15 -3.31
C GLU A 467 16.34 5.67 -2.08
N ILE A 468 15.03 5.96 -2.07
CA ILE A 468 14.10 5.48 -1.06
C ILE A 468 13.12 4.56 -1.75
N ARG A 469 13.07 3.29 -1.37
CA ARG A 469 12.15 2.32 -1.98
C ARG A 469 11.60 1.39 -0.94
N ALA A 470 10.35 0.99 -1.16
CA ALA A 470 9.70 -0.06 -0.42
C ALA A 470 9.27 -1.21 -1.34
N ALA A 471 9.26 -2.42 -0.80
CA ALA A 471 8.67 -3.58 -1.41
C ALA A 471 7.97 -4.41 -0.34
N ALA A 472 6.78 -4.91 -0.67
CA ALA A 472 6.12 -5.90 0.16
C ALA A 472 6.87 -7.22 0.10
N VAL A 473 6.96 -7.88 1.26
CA VAL A 473 7.65 -9.15 1.43
C VAL A 473 6.72 -10.10 2.15
N ILE A 474 6.58 -11.32 1.65
CA ILE A 474 5.96 -12.41 2.40
C ILE A 474 7.06 -13.43 2.67
N SER A 475 7.32 -13.71 3.94
CA SER A 475 8.35 -14.66 4.34
C SER A 475 7.85 -15.60 5.43
N ALA A 476 8.38 -16.82 5.43
CA ALA A 476 8.26 -17.71 6.58
C ALA A 476 8.92 -17.07 7.81
N THR A 477 8.45 -17.42 9.00
CA THR A 477 9.06 -16.98 10.26
C THR A 477 9.23 -18.14 11.22
N GLN A 478 10.11 -17.97 12.20
CA GLN A 478 10.23 -18.89 13.33
C GLN A 478 10.07 -18.08 14.62
N GLY A 479 8.99 -18.35 15.37
CA GLY A 479 8.71 -17.58 16.58
C GLY A 479 8.52 -16.09 16.30
N SER A 480 7.75 -15.75 15.25
CA SER A 480 7.50 -14.40 14.70
C SER A 480 8.73 -13.65 14.17
N ARG A 481 9.89 -14.32 14.02
CA ARG A 481 11.15 -13.67 13.61
C ARG A 481 11.60 -14.06 12.21
N ALA A 482 12.15 -13.06 11.53
CA ALA A 482 12.86 -13.20 10.26
C ALA A 482 14.17 -12.41 10.29
N LEU A 483 15.14 -12.83 9.47
CA LEU A 483 16.39 -12.14 9.20
C LEU A 483 16.20 -11.25 7.97
N PHE A 484 16.75 -10.04 8.03
CA PHE A 484 16.85 -9.12 6.90
C PHE A 484 18.30 -8.66 6.73
N ALA A 485 18.80 -8.63 5.51
CA ALA A 485 20.12 -8.07 5.19
C ALA A 485 20.01 -7.12 4.01
N LEU A 486 20.83 -6.07 4.02
CA LEU A 486 21.09 -5.21 2.86
C LEU A 486 22.42 -5.64 2.25
N ASP A 487 22.47 -5.77 0.93
CA ASP A 487 23.62 -6.27 0.20
C ASP A 487 23.82 -5.49 -1.11
N ASP A 488 25.06 -5.31 -1.56
CA ASP A 488 25.36 -4.63 -2.82
C ASP A 488 25.76 -5.57 -3.98
N GLY A 489 25.82 -6.88 -3.72
CA GLY A 489 26.21 -7.93 -4.64
C GLY A 489 27.71 -8.22 -4.69
N VAL A 490 28.52 -7.52 -3.90
CA VAL A 490 29.97 -7.73 -3.77
C VAL A 490 30.29 -7.84 -2.28
N LEU A 491 30.75 -9.01 -1.83
CA LEU A 491 31.24 -9.15 -0.46
C LEU A 491 32.56 -8.38 -0.29
N ASP A 492 32.47 -7.11 0.08
CA ASP A 492 33.60 -6.26 0.41
C ASP A 492 33.39 -5.53 1.76
N ALA A 493 34.50 -5.05 2.35
CA ALA A 493 34.47 -4.31 3.59
C ALA A 493 34.13 -2.82 3.33
N SER A 494 32.96 -2.56 2.75
CA SER A 494 32.49 -1.21 2.42
C SER A 494 31.77 -0.49 3.56
N PRO A 495 31.59 0.86 3.46
CA PRO A 495 30.68 1.62 4.32
C PRO A 495 29.27 1.01 4.36
N PRO A 496 28.43 1.40 5.35
CA PRO A 496 27.06 0.90 5.43
C PRO A 496 26.27 1.11 4.14
N VAL A 497 25.31 0.22 3.88
CA VAL A 497 24.50 0.19 2.66
C VAL A 497 23.39 1.24 2.70
N GLY A 498 22.74 1.40 3.86
CA GLY A 498 21.68 2.37 4.09
C GLY A 498 20.83 2.00 5.31
N ASP A 499 19.76 2.76 5.55
CA ASP A 499 18.83 2.48 6.64
C ASP A 499 17.72 1.53 6.18
N LEU A 500 17.51 0.44 6.92
CA LEU A 500 16.35 -0.44 6.76
C LEU A 500 15.22 -0.03 7.71
N VAL A 501 14.02 -0.01 7.17
CA VAL A 501 12.75 0.22 7.86
C VAL A 501 11.80 -0.93 7.51
N VAL A 502 11.17 -1.56 8.50
CA VAL A 502 10.27 -2.71 8.27
C VAL A 502 8.99 -2.56 9.07
N ASP A 503 7.87 -2.63 8.35
CA ASP A 503 6.51 -2.64 8.86
C ASP A 503 5.88 -4.04 8.74
N VAL A 504 4.95 -4.36 9.65
CA VAL A 504 4.13 -5.57 9.63
C VAL A 504 2.71 -5.22 9.23
N PHE A 505 2.11 -5.98 8.31
CA PHE A 505 0.75 -5.76 7.80
C PHE A 505 -0.22 -6.92 8.09
N GLY A 506 0.30 -8.09 8.45
CA GLY A 506 -0.48 -9.26 8.79
C GLY A 506 0.39 -10.50 8.91
N TYR A 507 -0.22 -11.63 9.25
CA TYR A 507 0.48 -12.90 9.38
C TYR A 507 -0.36 -14.07 8.87
N PHE A 508 0.29 -15.21 8.65
CA PHE A 508 -0.35 -16.47 8.30
C PHE A 508 -0.28 -17.43 9.50
N THR A 509 -1.40 -18.10 9.82
CA THR A 509 -1.58 -18.92 11.03
C THR A 509 -0.85 -20.25 11.03
#